data_AF-A0A171AZY8-F1
#
_entry.id   AF-A0A171AZY8-F1
#
_cell.length_a   1.000
_cell.length_b   1.000
_cell.length_c   1.000
_cell.angle_alpha   90.00
_cell.angle_beta   90.00
_cell.angle_gamma   90.00
#
_symmetry.space_group_name_H-M   'P 1'
#
loop_
_entity.id
_entity.type
_entity.pdbx_description
1 polymer ?
#
loop_
_entity_poly.entity_id
_entity_poly.type
_entity_poly.pdbx_seq_one_letter_code
_entity_poly.pdbx_strand_id
1 'polypeptide(L)'
;NEVSLIAKSLIRLLRSYREVQSVVLNCIASISIERKGMFEPYLKSFFVRTSDPTHIKLLKLEILTNLATETSISVILREFQTYISSSDKEFVAAAIQAIGRCASNIKEVTDSCLNGLVSMLSNRDEAVVAESVIVIKKLLQSQPSRHRDIIRSMAKLVDTITVPAARASILWLLGEYSELVPTIAPDVLRKMAKSFINEEDIVKLQILNLSVKLYLTN
;
A
#
# COMPACT_ATOMS: atom_id res chain seq x y z
N ASN A 1 -28.75 -23.92 -5.36
CA ASN A 1 -27.78 -22.81 -5.19
C ASN A 1 -26.36 -23.37 -5.24
N GLU A 2 -25.91 -23.80 -6.44
CA GLU A 2 -24.71 -24.62 -6.63
C GLU A 2 -23.41 -23.90 -6.26
N VAL A 3 -23.35 -22.58 -6.50
CA VAL A 3 -22.19 -21.73 -6.17
C VAL A 3 -21.85 -21.79 -4.67
N SER A 4 -22.85 -21.79 -3.80
CA SER A 4 -22.66 -21.91 -2.34
C SER A 4 -22.08 -23.26 -1.94
N LEU A 5 -22.47 -24.34 -2.64
CA LEU A 5 -21.95 -25.69 -2.39
C LEU A 5 -20.47 -25.79 -2.79
N ILE A 6 -20.10 -25.20 -3.93
CA ILE A 6 -18.71 -25.14 -4.39
C ILE A 6 -17.86 -24.34 -3.40
N ALA A 7 -18.30 -23.15 -3.01
CA ALA A 7 -17.59 -22.31 -2.04
C ALA A 7 -17.35 -23.05 -0.72
N LYS A 8 -18.41 -23.66 -0.16
CA LYS A 8 -18.32 -24.44 1.08
C LYS A 8 -17.33 -25.61 0.97
N SER A 9 -17.30 -26.28 -0.18
CA SER A 9 -16.40 -27.40 -0.44
C SER A 9 -14.94 -26.96 -0.50
N LEU A 10 -14.64 -25.85 -1.19
CA LEU A 10 -13.31 -25.25 -1.25
C LEU A 10 -12.83 -24.81 0.14
N ILE A 11 -13.69 -24.15 0.91
CA ILE A 11 -13.37 -23.75 2.29
C ILE A 11 -13.05 -24.96 3.18
N ARG A 12 -13.75 -26.09 2.98
CA ARG A 12 -13.46 -27.33 3.73
C ARG A 12 -12.08 -27.90 3.39
N LEU A 13 -11.64 -27.81 2.13
CA LEU A 13 -10.32 -28.28 1.71
C LEU A 13 -9.17 -27.46 2.31
N LEU A 14 -9.42 -26.24 2.79
CA LEU A 14 -8.41 -25.47 3.53
C LEU A 14 -7.99 -26.12 4.86
N ARG A 15 -8.74 -27.13 5.34
CA ARG A 15 -8.41 -27.91 6.55
C ARG A 15 -7.55 -29.15 6.24
N SER A 16 -7.26 -29.41 4.98
CA SER A 16 -6.40 -30.52 4.55
C SER A 16 -4.90 -30.19 4.74
N TYR A 17 -4.02 -31.04 4.19
CA TYR A 17 -2.58 -30.82 4.21
C TYR A 17 -2.18 -29.50 3.52
N ARG A 18 -1.00 -28.98 3.86
CA ARG A 18 -0.52 -27.65 3.45
C ARG A 18 -0.45 -27.48 1.93
N GLU A 19 -0.07 -28.54 1.22
CA GLU A 19 0.04 -28.58 -0.22
C GLU A 19 -1.33 -28.37 -0.87
N VAL A 20 -2.34 -29.09 -0.35
CA VAL A 20 -3.74 -28.94 -0.78
C VAL A 20 -4.24 -27.53 -0.46
N GLN A 21 -3.94 -27.03 0.75
CA GLN A 21 -4.32 -25.68 1.16
C GLN A 21 -3.73 -24.62 0.22
N SER A 22 -2.45 -24.74 -0.15
CA SER A 22 -1.77 -23.79 -1.05
C SER A 22 -2.42 -23.76 -2.43
N VAL A 23 -2.69 -24.93 -3.03
CA VAL A 23 -3.35 -25.03 -4.34
C VAL A 23 -4.77 -24.46 -4.26
N VAL A 24 -5.53 -24.83 -3.23
CA VAL A 24 -6.91 -24.37 -3.06
C VAL A 24 -6.98 -22.86 -2.84
N LEU A 25 -6.07 -22.27 -2.06
CA LEU A 25 -6.01 -20.82 -1.88
C LEU A 25 -5.67 -20.09 -3.19
N ASN A 26 -4.77 -20.62 -4.02
CA ASN A 26 -4.52 -20.06 -5.36
C ASN A 26 -5.78 -20.07 -6.23
N CYS A 27 -6.52 -21.18 -6.23
CA CYS A 27 -7.79 -21.26 -6.95
C CYS A 27 -8.82 -20.25 -6.40
N ILE A 28 -8.96 -20.16 -5.08
CA ILE A 28 -9.87 -19.19 -4.45
C ILE A 28 -9.47 -17.75 -4.79
N ALA A 29 -8.17 -17.42 -4.74
CA ALA A 29 -7.67 -16.09 -5.10
C ALA A 29 -8.06 -15.74 -6.54
N SER A 30 -7.89 -16.66 -7.48
CA SER A 30 -8.29 -16.47 -8.89
C SER A 30 -9.79 -16.26 -9.03
N ILE A 31 -10.61 -17.11 -8.41
CA ILE A 31 -12.08 -17.01 -8.46
C ILE A 31 -12.58 -15.72 -7.80
N SER A 32 -11.92 -15.26 -6.74
CA SER A 32 -12.33 -14.06 -5.99
C SER A 32 -12.26 -12.77 -6.80
N ILE A 33 -11.43 -12.73 -7.86
CA ILE A 33 -11.35 -11.60 -8.79
C ILE A 33 -12.65 -11.50 -9.61
N GLU A 34 -13.14 -12.62 -10.14
CA GLU A 34 -14.32 -12.66 -11.01
C GLU A 34 -15.64 -12.70 -10.22
N ARG A 35 -15.65 -13.35 -9.05
CA ARG A 35 -16.87 -13.62 -8.25
C ARG A 35 -16.69 -13.25 -6.78
N LYS A 36 -16.57 -11.95 -6.51
CA LYS A 36 -16.38 -11.39 -5.15
C LYS A 36 -17.37 -11.90 -4.10
N GLY A 37 -18.66 -12.04 -4.43
CA GLY A 37 -19.68 -12.47 -3.46
C GLY A 37 -19.62 -13.96 -3.07
N MET A 38 -18.86 -14.80 -3.79
CA MET A 38 -18.86 -16.25 -3.57
C MET A 38 -18.28 -16.66 -2.20
N PHE A 39 -17.29 -15.91 -1.71
CA PHE A 39 -16.55 -16.24 -0.49
C PHE A 39 -16.78 -15.25 0.66
N GLU A 40 -17.59 -14.22 0.47
CA GLU A 40 -17.91 -13.20 1.48
C GLU A 40 -18.42 -13.80 2.82
N PRO A 41 -19.29 -14.83 2.85
CA PRO A 41 -19.72 -15.45 4.11
C PRO A 41 -18.58 -16.14 4.90
N TYR A 42 -17.42 -16.36 4.26
CA TYR A 42 -16.31 -17.13 4.81
C TYR A 42 -15.07 -16.29 5.12
N LEU A 43 -15.17 -14.95 5.12
CA LEU A 43 -14.04 -14.01 5.34
C LEU A 43 -13.07 -14.44 6.46
N LYS A 44 -13.61 -14.83 7.63
CA LYS A 44 -12.81 -15.25 8.80
C LYS A 44 -11.90 -16.47 8.52
N SER A 45 -12.23 -17.28 7.53
CA SER A 45 -11.41 -18.44 7.12
C SER A 45 -10.09 -18.01 6.45
N PHE A 46 -10.05 -16.79 5.93
CA PHE A 46 -8.90 -16.21 5.26
C PHE A 46 -8.07 -15.31 6.17
N PHE A 47 -8.40 -15.17 7.45
CA PHE A 47 -7.54 -14.45 8.38
C PHE A 47 -6.19 -15.18 8.54
N VAL A 48 -5.13 -14.39 8.48
CA VAL A 48 -3.75 -14.85 8.53
C VAL A 48 -3.38 -15.21 9.96
N ARG A 49 -2.73 -16.35 10.13
CA ARG A 49 -2.18 -16.79 11.41
C ARG A 49 -0.68 -16.57 11.42
N THR A 50 -0.12 -16.31 12.60
CA THR A 50 1.34 -16.14 12.77
C THR A 50 2.14 -17.36 12.31
N SER A 51 1.56 -18.56 12.42
CA SER A 51 2.16 -19.83 12.00
C SER A 51 2.03 -20.14 10.50
N ASP A 52 1.27 -19.35 9.74
CA ASP A 52 1.16 -19.54 8.30
C ASP A 52 2.50 -19.20 7.62
N PRO A 53 2.96 -19.97 6.63
CA PRO A 53 4.14 -19.60 5.85
C PRO A 53 3.83 -18.38 4.95
N THR A 54 4.84 -17.58 4.62
CA THR A 54 4.69 -16.29 3.91
C THR A 54 3.81 -16.38 2.67
N HIS A 55 4.01 -17.37 1.80
CA HIS A 55 3.18 -17.55 0.60
C HIS A 55 1.67 -17.76 0.91
N ILE A 56 1.33 -18.44 2.01
CA ILE A 56 -0.07 -18.61 2.45
C ILE A 56 -0.61 -17.29 3.01
N LYS A 57 0.20 -16.53 3.75
CA LYS A 57 -0.18 -15.20 4.23
C LYS A 57 -0.51 -14.27 3.08
N LEU A 58 0.33 -14.25 2.04
CA LEU A 58 0.14 -13.44 0.84
C LEU A 58 -1.15 -13.82 0.08
N LEU A 59 -1.42 -15.10 -0.11
CA LEU A 59 -2.65 -15.57 -0.76
C LEU A 59 -3.90 -15.17 0.03
N LYS A 60 -3.88 -15.36 1.35
CA LYS A 60 -4.97 -14.97 2.23
C LYS A 60 -5.23 -13.47 2.20
N LEU A 61 -4.18 -12.67 2.24
CA LEU A 61 -4.24 -11.22 2.12
C LEU A 61 -4.84 -10.77 0.78
N GLU A 62 -4.41 -11.41 -0.32
CA GLU A 62 -4.95 -11.13 -1.65
C GLU A 62 -6.45 -11.44 -1.72
N ILE A 63 -6.87 -12.60 -1.21
CA ILE A 63 -8.29 -12.99 -1.14
C ILE A 63 -9.07 -11.96 -0.31
N LEU A 64 -8.60 -11.60 0.88
CA LEU A 64 -9.27 -10.59 1.72
C LEU A 64 -9.38 -9.24 1.01
N THR A 65 -8.36 -8.83 0.26
CA THR A 65 -8.38 -7.60 -0.53
C THR A 65 -9.44 -7.66 -1.63
N ASN A 66 -9.55 -8.80 -2.33
CA ASN A 66 -10.52 -8.99 -3.43
C ASN A 66 -11.96 -9.06 -2.94
N LEU A 67 -12.17 -9.63 -1.76
CA LEU A 67 -13.48 -9.76 -1.12
C LEU A 67 -13.93 -8.51 -0.37
N ALA A 68 -13.10 -7.46 -0.29
CA ALA A 68 -13.44 -6.24 0.41
C ALA A 68 -14.62 -5.51 -0.24
N THR A 69 -15.63 -5.21 0.57
CA THR A 69 -16.86 -4.49 0.23
C THR A 69 -17.09 -3.38 1.24
N GLU A 70 -17.96 -2.41 0.94
CA GLU A 70 -18.30 -1.31 1.87
C GLU A 70 -18.77 -1.79 3.25
N THR A 71 -19.40 -2.97 3.33
CA THR A 71 -19.90 -3.57 4.58
C THR A 71 -18.81 -4.32 5.36
N SER A 72 -17.86 -4.96 4.66
CA SER A 72 -16.83 -5.82 5.26
C SER A 72 -15.50 -5.11 5.51
N ILE A 73 -15.27 -3.97 4.85
CA ILE A 73 -13.98 -3.27 4.82
C ILE A 73 -13.48 -2.87 6.21
N SER A 74 -14.37 -2.48 7.12
CA SER A 74 -14.00 -2.09 8.48
C SER A 74 -13.32 -3.22 9.26
N VAL A 75 -13.79 -4.46 9.08
CA VAL A 75 -13.21 -5.65 9.72
C VAL A 75 -11.89 -6.02 9.03
N ILE A 76 -11.84 -5.96 7.71
CA ILE A 76 -10.64 -6.30 6.92
C ILE A 76 -9.51 -5.32 7.22
N LEU A 77 -9.76 -4.02 7.25
CA LEU A 77 -8.73 -3.02 7.56
C LEU A 77 -8.21 -3.14 8.99
N ARG A 78 -9.08 -3.42 9.96
CA ARG A 78 -8.66 -3.68 11.34
C ARG A 78 -7.70 -4.86 11.40
N GLU A 79 -8.02 -5.92 10.66
CA GLU A 79 -7.17 -7.09 10.55
C GLU A 79 -5.83 -6.75 9.87
N PHE A 80 -5.84 -6.03 8.76
CA PHE A 80 -4.62 -5.59 8.05
C PHE A 80 -3.71 -4.72 8.94
N GLN A 81 -4.28 -3.89 9.82
CA GLN A 81 -3.49 -3.13 10.79
C GLN A 81 -2.71 -4.03 11.74
N THR A 82 -3.26 -5.19 12.13
CA THR A 82 -2.51 -6.16 12.96
C THR A 82 -1.35 -6.80 12.19
N TYR A 83 -1.48 -6.95 10.87
CA TYR A 83 -0.48 -7.59 10.02
C TYR A 83 0.79 -6.77 9.87
N ILE A 84 0.70 -5.45 10.02
CA ILE A 84 1.85 -4.52 9.95
C ILE A 84 2.84 -4.75 11.10
N SER A 85 2.38 -5.32 12.22
CA SER A 85 3.22 -5.69 13.35
C SER A 85 3.92 -7.05 13.17
N SER A 86 3.81 -7.70 12.01
CA SER A 86 4.47 -8.98 11.73
C SER A 86 6.00 -8.82 11.63
N SER A 87 6.73 -9.88 11.99
CA SER A 87 8.18 -9.98 11.77
C SER A 87 8.55 -10.19 10.29
N ASP A 88 7.58 -10.63 9.48
CA ASP A 88 7.72 -10.95 8.07
C ASP A 88 7.61 -9.68 7.20
N LYS A 89 8.75 -9.13 6.78
CA LYS A 89 8.81 -7.83 6.09
C LYS A 89 8.13 -7.83 4.72
N GLU A 90 8.24 -8.94 4.00
CA GLU A 90 7.56 -9.11 2.72
C GLU A 90 6.04 -9.07 2.90
N PHE A 91 5.54 -9.79 3.91
CA PHE A 91 4.13 -9.78 4.24
C PHE A 91 3.63 -8.41 4.72
N VAL A 92 4.42 -7.69 5.53
CA VAL A 92 4.08 -6.33 5.98
C VAL A 92 3.97 -5.37 4.80
N ALA A 93 4.92 -5.40 3.86
CA ALA A 93 4.87 -4.55 2.68
C ALA A 93 3.62 -4.85 1.82
N ALA A 94 3.31 -6.13 1.63
CA ALA A 94 2.10 -6.54 0.92
C ALA A 94 0.82 -6.06 1.64
N ALA A 95 0.78 -6.10 2.97
CA ALA A 95 -0.37 -5.61 3.74
C ALA A 95 -0.58 -4.11 3.58
N ILE A 96 0.50 -3.32 3.54
CA ILE A 96 0.45 -1.87 3.28
C ILE A 96 -0.09 -1.59 1.87
N GLN A 97 0.36 -2.33 0.85
CA GLN A 97 -0.20 -2.24 -0.51
C GLN A 97 -1.67 -2.66 -0.56
N ALA A 98 -2.07 -3.69 0.19
CA ALA A 98 -3.45 -4.13 0.29
C ALA A 98 -4.37 -3.04 0.87
N ILE A 99 -3.93 -2.35 1.93
CA ILE A 99 -4.62 -1.16 2.46
C ILE A 99 -4.77 -0.10 1.38
N GLY A 100 -3.71 0.19 0.62
CA GLY A 100 -3.74 1.12 -0.49
C GLY A 100 -4.77 0.76 -1.58
N ARG A 101 -4.83 -0.53 -1.96
CA ARG A 101 -5.82 -1.02 -2.94
C ARG A 101 -7.24 -0.88 -2.41
N CYS A 102 -7.50 -1.23 -1.16
CA CYS A 102 -8.80 -1.03 -0.53
C CYS A 102 -9.20 0.45 -0.54
N ALA A 103 -8.27 1.34 -0.16
CA ALA A 103 -8.50 2.80 -0.15
C ALA A 103 -8.73 3.39 -1.55
N SER A 104 -8.16 2.79 -2.59
CA SER A 104 -8.39 3.20 -3.98
C SER A 104 -9.75 2.73 -4.51
N ASN A 105 -10.22 1.56 -4.06
CA ASN A 105 -11.44 0.93 -4.54
C ASN A 105 -12.70 1.37 -3.79
N ILE A 106 -12.58 1.75 -2.51
CA ILE A 106 -13.70 2.08 -1.62
C ILE A 106 -13.46 3.49 -1.07
N LYS A 107 -14.25 4.47 -1.56
CA LYS A 107 -14.02 5.89 -1.29
C LYS A 107 -14.27 6.27 0.17
N GLU A 108 -15.22 5.59 0.81
CA GLU A 108 -15.66 5.81 2.19
C GLU A 108 -14.53 5.62 3.20
N VAL A 109 -13.53 4.80 2.86
CA VAL A 109 -12.39 4.51 3.74
C VAL A 109 -11.09 5.20 3.31
N THR A 110 -11.07 5.93 2.19
CA THR A 110 -9.82 6.49 1.65
C THR A 110 -9.12 7.39 2.65
N ASP A 111 -9.84 8.37 3.24
CA ASP A 111 -9.25 9.31 4.20
C ASP A 111 -8.74 8.62 5.47
N SER A 112 -9.50 7.63 5.97
CA SER A 112 -9.11 6.83 7.14
C SER A 112 -7.84 6.03 6.86
N CYS A 113 -7.74 5.41 5.67
CA CYS A 113 -6.55 4.68 5.24
C CYS A 113 -5.36 5.62 5.04
N LEU A 114 -5.55 6.79 4.43
CA LEU A 114 -4.51 7.81 4.28
C LEU A 114 -3.97 8.25 5.64
N ASN A 115 -4.84 8.54 6.61
CA ASN A 115 -4.41 8.89 7.97
C ASN A 115 -3.61 7.74 8.63
N GLY A 116 -4.06 6.49 8.44
CA GLY A 116 -3.34 5.31 8.88
C GLY A 116 -1.94 5.22 8.25
N LEU A 117 -1.82 5.36 6.94
CA LEU A 117 -0.55 5.35 6.21
C LEU A 117 0.37 6.49 6.63
N VAL A 118 -0.17 7.69 6.87
CA VAL A 118 0.60 8.84 7.37
C VAL A 118 1.17 8.55 8.75
N SER A 119 0.43 7.86 9.64
CA SER A 119 0.95 7.45 10.94
C SER A 119 2.15 6.48 10.83
N MET A 120 2.19 5.65 9.77
CA MET A 120 3.28 4.71 9.50
C MET A 120 4.57 5.41 9.05
N LEU A 121 4.50 6.68 8.62
CA LEU A 121 5.69 7.46 8.25
C LEU A 121 6.63 7.74 9.43
N SER A 122 6.13 7.57 10.67
CA SER A 122 6.94 7.69 11.89
C SER A 122 7.41 6.33 12.44
N ASN A 123 7.26 5.25 11.67
CA ASN A 123 7.72 3.92 12.07
C ASN A 123 9.25 3.87 12.12
N ARG A 124 9.79 3.04 13.02
CA ARG A 124 11.24 2.80 13.15
C ARG A 124 11.80 1.98 12.00
N ASP A 125 10.96 1.18 11.36
CA ASP A 125 11.34 0.36 10.22
C ASP A 125 11.24 1.17 8.93
N GLU A 126 12.38 1.42 8.31
CA GLU A 126 12.47 2.17 7.06
C GLU A 126 11.72 1.50 5.91
N ALA A 127 11.64 0.16 5.86
CA ALA A 127 10.90 -0.55 4.81
C ALA A 127 9.40 -0.24 4.90
N VAL A 128 8.86 -0.14 6.11
CA VAL A 128 7.45 0.24 6.36
C VAL A 128 7.18 1.67 5.93
N VAL A 129 8.10 2.58 6.26
CA VAL A 129 8.00 4.00 5.87
C VAL A 129 8.06 4.12 4.34
N ALA A 130 9.00 3.45 3.70
CA ALA A 130 9.18 3.47 2.25
C ALA A 130 7.93 2.95 1.51
N GLU A 131 7.38 1.83 1.96
CA GLU A 131 6.19 1.25 1.35
C GLU A 131 4.97 2.17 1.51
N SER A 132 4.83 2.76 2.70
CA SER A 132 3.75 3.71 3.00
C SER A 132 3.85 4.96 2.12
N VAL A 133 5.05 5.50 1.90
CA VAL A 133 5.30 6.61 0.97
C VAL A 133 4.84 6.28 -0.45
N ILE A 134 5.16 5.08 -0.94
CA ILE A 134 4.77 4.62 -2.28
C ILE A 134 3.25 4.52 -2.39
N VAL A 135 2.58 3.97 -1.38
CA VAL A 135 1.11 3.85 -1.38
C VAL A 135 0.43 5.21 -1.28
N ILE A 136 0.88 6.10 -0.40
CA ILE A 136 0.34 7.46 -0.28
C ILE A 136 0.45 8.18 -1.63
N LYS A 137 1.61 8.10 -2.29
CA LYS A 137 1.82 8.71 -3.62
C LYS A 137 0.81 8.19 -4.65
N LYS A 138 0.55 6.87 -4.69
CA LYS A 138 -0.47 6.29 -5.59
C LYS A 138 -1.88 6.81 -5.28
N LEU A 139 -2.25 6.87 -4.00
CA LEU A 139 -3.57 7.36 -3.58
C LEU A 139 -3.78 8.83 -3.93
N LEU A 140 -2.81 9.70 -3.64
CA LEU A 140 -2.85 11.11 -3.99
C LEU A 140 -2.88 11.33 -5.50
N GLN A 141 -2.18 10.50 -6.29
CA GLN A 141 -2.26 10.57 -7.75
C GLN A 141 -3.66 10.25 -8.28
N SER A 142 -4.40 9.35 -7.62
CA SER A 142 -5.78 8.99 -8.01
C SER A 142 -6.84 9.99 -7.54
N GLN A 143 -6.50 10.83 -6.55
CA GLN A 143 -7.40 11.80 -5.95
C GLN A 143 -6.67 13.14 -5.82
N PRO A 144 -6.87 14.09 -6.76
CA PRO A 144 -6.30 15.43 -6.67
C PRO A 144 -7.03 16.29 -5.61
N SER A 145 -7.13 15.77 -4.39
CA SER A 145 -7.50 16.49 -3.18
C SER A 145 -6.26 17.16 -2.59
N ARG A 146 -6.42 18.38 -2.07
CA ARG A 146 -5.31 19.22 -1.60
C ARG A 146 -4.80 18.78 -0.22
N HIS A 147 -4.11 17.64 -0.14
CA HIS A 147 -3.51 17.12 1.10
C HIS A 147 -2.16 17.77 1.45
N ARG A 148 -2.15 19.10 1.61
CA ARG A 148 -0.93 19.88 1.87
C ARG A 148 -0.10 19.37 3.05
N ASP A 149 -0.74 18.97 4.15
CA ASP A 149 -0.04 18.51 5.35
C ASP A 149 0.61 17.13 5.18
N ILE A 150 0.01 16.26 4.36
CA ILE A 150 0.60 14.97 3.99
C ILE A 150 1.86 15.22 3.16
N ILE A 151 1.78 16.10 2.15
CA ILE A 151 2.93 16.47 1.30
C ILE A 151 4.06 17.05 2.14
N ARG A 152 3.74 17.96 3.08
CA ARG A 152 4.73 18.52 4.01
C ARG A 152 5.38 17.43 4.88
N SER A 153 4.61 16.46 5.35
CA SER A 153 5.12 15.36 6.17
C SER A 153 6.06 14.47 5.36
N MET A 154 5.70 14.15 4.12
CA MET A 154 6.55 13.37 3.21
C MET A 154 7.84 14.11 2.83
N ALA A 155 7.78 15.43 2.63
CA ALA A 155 8.96 16.24 2.30
C ALA A 155 10.06 16.15 3.38
N LYS A 156 9.68 16.06 4.66
CA LYS A 156 10.61 15.93 5.78
C LYS A 156 11.38 14.60 5.75
N LEU A 157 10.83 13.58 5.10
CA LEU A 157 11.44 12.24 5.03
C LEU A 157 12.53 12.15 3.96
N VAL A 158 12.68 13.15 3.08
CA VAL A 158 13.69 13.13 2.01
C VAL A 158 15.12 13.08 2.58
N ASP A 159 15.34 13.57 3.79
CA ASP A 159 16.66 13.56 4.43
C ASP A 159 16.95 12.22 5.14
N THR A 160 15.92 11.41 5.42
CA THR A 160 16.06 10.17 6.22
C THR A 160 15.87 8.89 5.42
N ILE A 161 15.04 8.91 4.37
CA ILE A 161 14.78 7.72 3.54
C ILE A 161 15.92 7.51 2.56
N THR A 162 16.50 6.32 2.59
CA THR A 162 17.52 5.82 1.66
C THR A 162 16.90 5.05 0.50
N VAL A 163 15.72 4.43 0.69
CA VAL A 163 15.05 3.61 -0.33
C VAL A 163 14.75 4.44 -1.59
N PRO A 164 15.38 4.14 -2.74
CA PRO A 164 15.30 4.96 -3.95
C PRO A 164 13.88 5.17 -4.48
N ALA A 165 13.05 4.14 -4.47
CA ALA A 165 11.67 4.21 -4.96
C ALA A 165 10.78 5.16 -4.12
N ALA A 166 11.01 5.19 -2.81
CA ALA A 166 10.31 6.10 -1.91
C ALA A 166 10.82 7.53 -2.05
N ARG A 167 12.14 7.75 -2.16
CA ARG A 167 12.73 9.07 -2.46
C ARG A 167 12.17 9.64 -3.76
N ALA A 168 12.20 8.86 -4.83
CA ALA A 168 11.62 9.24 -6.13
C ALA A 168 10.13 9.58 -6.02
N SER A 169 9.36 8.83 -5.21
CA SER A 169 7.94 9.10 -4.98
C SER A 169 7.70 10.43 -4.26
N ILE A 170 8.53 10.78 -3.27
CA ILE A 170 8.45 12.08 -2.58
C ILE A 170 8.76 13.22 -3.54
N LEU A 171 9.83 13.10 -4.33
CA LEU A 171 10.22 14.13 -5.30
C LEU A 171 9.15 14.34 -6.37
N TRP A 172 8.59 13.25 -6.89
CA TRP A 172 7.48 13.33 -7.84
C TRP A 172 6.29 14.09 -7.23
N LEU A 173 5.93 13.77 -5.99
CA LEU A 173 4.82 14.41 -5.29
C LEU A 173 5.07 15.92 -5.07
N LEU A 174 6.29 16.30 -4.69
CA LEU A 174 6.66 17.71 -4.53
C LEU A 174 6.63 18.48 -5.86
N GLY A 175 6.99 17.82 -6.96
CA GLY A 175 6.91 18.42 -8.28
C GLY A 175 5.48 18.60 -8.75
N GLU A 176 4.63 17.60 -8.53
CA GLU A 176 3.21 17.64 -8.91
C GLU A 176 2.42 18.69 -8.14
N TYR A 177 2.72 18.85 -6.85
CA TYR A 177 2.00 19.74 -5.95
C TYR A 177 2.87 20.91 -5.45
N SER A 178 3.79 21.38 -6.29
CA SER A 178 4.73 22.46 -5.95
C SER A 178 4.03 23.72 -5.46
N GLU A 179 2.87 24.06 -6.05
CA GLU A 179 2.02 25.19 -5.65
C GLU A 179 1.55 25.13 -4.20
N LEU A 180 1.36 23.92 -3.64
CA LEU A 180 0.93 23.75 -2.24
C LEU A 180 2.07 23.97 -1.25
N VAL A 181 3.32 23.86 -1.71
CA VAL A 181 4.54 23.90 -0.90
C VAL A 181 5.65 24.75 -1.55
N PRO A 182 5.37 26.03 -1.88
CA PRO A 182 6.25 26.87 -2.71
C PRO A 182 7.64 27.11 -2.11
N THR A 183 7.79 27.02 -0.79
CA THR A 183 9.08 27.18 -0.11
C THR A 183 9.82 25.86 0.10
N ILE A 184 9.09 24.74 0.20
CA ILE A 184 9.68 23.43 0.54
C ILE A 184 10.23 22.75 -0.71
N ALA A 185 9.50 22.79 -1.82
CA ALA A 185 9.94 22.11 -3.04
C ALA A 185 11.29 22.65 -3.57
N PRO A 186 11.54 23.98 -3.62
CA PRO A 186 12.87 24.51 -3.95
C PRO A 186 13.96 24.17 -2.93
N ASP A 187 13.63 24.11 -1.62
CA ASP A 187 14.58 23.72 -0.58
C ASP A 187 15.02 22.25 -0.73
N VAL A 188 14.05 21.36 -0.94
CA VAL A 188 14.31 19.95 -1.22
C VAL A 188 15.14 19.80 -2.49
N LEU A 189 14.78 20.49 -3.59
CA LEU A 189 15.57 20.44 -4.81
C LEU A 189 17.02 20.86 -4.57
N ARG A 190 17.26 21.96 -3.84
CA ARG A 190 18.61 22.43 -3.50
C ARG A 190 19.39 21.39 -2.70
N LYS A 191 18.76 20.66 -1.78
CA LYS A 191 19.41 19.58 -1.02
C LYS A 191 19.79 18.42 -1.96
N MET A 192 18.84 17.97 -2.77
CA MET A 192 19.01 16.83 -3.69
C MET A 192 20.03 17.11 -4.80
N ALA A 193 20.14 18.37 -5.25
CA ALA A 193 21.15 18.77 -6.22
C ALA A 193 22.60 18.55 -5.69
N LYS A 194 22.82 18.68 -4.37
CA LYS A 194 24.14 18.44 -3.76
C LYS A 194 24.53 16.97 -3.76
N SER A 195 23.57 16.06 -3.58
CA SER A 195 23.80 14.61 -3.58
C SER A 195 23.59 13.96 -4.94
N PHE A 196 23.19 14.71 -5.98
CA PHE A 196 22.71 14.21 -7.27
C PHE A 196 23.57 13.10 -7.89
N ILE A 197 24.90 13.26 -7.88
CA ILE A 197 25.82 12.27 -8.47
C ILE A 197 25.78 10.91 -7.78
N ASN A 198 25.45 10.89 -6.49
CA ASN A 198 25.41 9.70 -5.63
C ASN A 198 24.02 9.04 -5.57
N GLU A 199 23.00 9.64 -6.18
CA GLU A 199 21.64 9.10 -6.19
C GLU A 199 21.47 8.05 -7.30
N GLU A 200 20.52 7.14 -7.09
CA GLU A 200 20.10 6.16 -8.11
C GLU A 200 19.38 6.83 -9.29
N ASP A 201 19.42 6.20 -10.46
CA ASP A 201 18.90 6.77 -11.72
C ASP A 201 17.42 7.18 -11.63
N ILE A 202 16.61 6.38 -10.93
CA ILE A 202 15.18 6.71 -10.72
C ILE A 202 14.98 7.99 -9.92
N VAL A 203 15.90 8.29 -8.99
CA VAL A 203 15.85 9.50 -8.16
C VAL A 203 16.39 10.68 -8.96
N LYS A 204 17.52 10.50 -9.67
CA LYS A 204 18.09 11.50 -10.59
C LYS A 204 17.04 12.02 -11.58
N LEU A 205 16.29 11.12 -12.20
CA LEU A 205 15.21 11.48 -13.11
C LEU A 205 14.14 12.35 -12.44
N GLN A 206 13.74 12.02 -11.20
CA GLN A 206 12.77 12.83 -10.46
C GLN A 206 13.33 14.17 -9.97
N ILE A 207 14.62 14.27 -9.67
CA ILE A 207 15.28 15.55 -9.36
C ILE A 207 15.22 16.48 -10.58
N LEU A 208 15.54 15.97 -11.76
CA LEU A 208 15.46 16.74 -13.01
C LEU A 208 14.01 17.16 -13.31
N ASN A 209 13.07 16.22 -13.18
CA ASN A 209 11.65 16.50 -13.40
C ASN A 209 11.13 17.58 -12.43
N LEU A 210 11.46 17.46 -11.14
CA LEU A 210 11.15 18.49 -10.14
C LEU A 210 11.75 19.85 -10.51
N SER A 211 12.99 19.88 -10.99
CA SER A 211 13.66 21.11 -11.44
C SER A 211 12.91 21.80 -12.57
N VAL A 212 12.54 21.04 -13.60
CA VAL A 212 11.79 21.56 -14.75
C VAL A 212 10.42 22.05 -14.33
N LYS A 213 9.68 21.27 -13.54
CA LYS A 213 8.36 21.68 -13.03
C LYS A 213 8.46 22.98 -12.22
N LEU A 214 9.41 23.08 -11.29
CA LEU A 214 9.62 24.29 -10.50
C LEU A 214 10.01 25.51 -11.34
N TYR A 215 10.76 25.32 -12.43
CA TYR A 215 11.09 26.40 -13.37
C TYR A 215 9.88 26.86 -14.20
N LEU A 216 8.94 25.96 -14.49
CA LEU A 216 7.73 26.31 -15.25
C LEU A 216 6.63 26.93 -14.38
N THR A 217 6.59 26.60 -13.09
CA THR A 217 5.55 27.05 -12.15
C THR A 217 5.93 28.31 -11.35
N ASN A 218 7.23 28.62 -11.21
CA ASN A 218 7.72 29.87 -10.61
C ASN A 218 8.18 30.86 -11.68
#